data_AF-A0A926P091-F1
#
_entry.id   AF-A0A926P091-F1
#
_cell.length_a   1.000
_cell.length_b   1.000
_cell.length_c   1.000
_cell.angle_alpha   90.00
_cell.angle_beta   90.00
_cell.angle_gamma   90.00
#
_symmetry.space_group_name_H-M   'P 1'
#
loop_
_entity.id
_entity.type
_entity.pdbx_description
1 polymer ?
#
loop_
_entity_poly.entity_id
_entity_poly.type
_entity_poly.pdbx_seq_one_letter_code
_entity_poly.pdbx_strand_id
1 'polypeptide(L)'
;MTPACRKRGFASVDILASWPDIVGERYGERVQPERLIWPRQPEEAVLADDAAPKPATLVVHTDGPTALMLSHEMPQIIERINAFYGWAAVGRIKIVQRPVAARAHPRRKVLPPLTGAEEKKLDDKLSGFEHDGLRNALKKLGSQVIAREKASK
;
A
#
# COMPACT_ATOMS: atom_id res chain seq x y z
N MET A 1 18.12 13.38 14.33
CA MET A 1 16.78 13.43 13.70
C MET A 1 15.74 13.39 14.80
N THR A 2 14.92 14.43 14.95
CA THR A 2 13.86 14.49 15.97
C THR A 2 12.72 13.49 15.65
N PRO A 3 12.00 12.96 16.65
CA PRO A 3 10.93 11.97 16.46
C PRO A 3 9.81 12.46 15.52
N ALA A 4 9.53 13.77 15.50
CA ALA A 4 8.59 14.38 14.56
C ALA A 4 9.04 14.27 13.09
N CYS A 5 10.34 14.44 12.79
CA CYS A 5 10.88 14.28 11.43
C CYS A 5 10.80 12.82 10.95
N ARG A 6 10.97 11.84 11.86
CA ARG A 6 10.80 10.41 11.57
C ARG A 6 9.35 10.08 11.21
N LYS A 7 8.38 10.57 12.00
CA LYS A 7 6.95 10.37 11.76
C LYS A 7 6.49 10.97 10.41
N ARG A 8 6.96 12.17 10.05
CA ARG A 8 6.64 12.85 8.77
C ARG A 8 7.21 12.14 7.54
N GLY A 9 8.45 11.66 7.65
CA GLY A 9 9.12 10.91 6.57
C GLY A 9 8.42 9.58 6.29
N PHE A 10 8.04 8.86 7.35
CA PHE A 10 7.34 7.58 7.23
C PHE A 10 5.93 7.73 6.65
N ALA A 11 5.14 8.71 7.13
CA ALA A 11 3.78 8.96 6.64
C ALA A 11 3.72 9.23 5.13
N SER A 12 4.73 9.88 4.55
CA SER A 12 4.77 10.19 3.12
C SER A 12 4.89 8.93 2.24
N VAL A 13 5.63 7.91 2.70
CA VAL A 13 5.83 6.65 1.95
C VAL A 13 4.65 5.70 2.18
N ASP A 14 4.19 5.64 3.41
CA ASP A 14 3.14 4.74 3.86
C ASP A 14 1.78 5.06 3.20
N ILE A 15 1.44 6.34 3.05
CA ILE A 15 0.18 6.75 2.40
C ILE A 15 0.12 6.34 0.93
N LEU A 16 1.26 6.31 0.24
CA LEU A 16 1.36 5.88 -1.16
C LEU A 16 1.15 4.38 -1.30
N ALA A 17 1.66 3.60 -0.34
CA ALA A 17 1.60 2.15 -0.32
C ALA A 17 0.19 1.65 0.04
N SER A 18 -0.41 2.20 1.08
CA SER A 18 -1.71 1.75 1.63
C SER A 18 -2.90 2.60 1.17
N TRP A 19 -2.74 3.41 0.13
CA TRP A 19 -3.82 4.29 -0.37
C TRP A 19 -5.15 3.56 -0.57
N PRO A 20 -5.22 2.43 -1.32
CA PRO A 20 -6.49 1.75 -1.57
C PRO A 20 -7.17 1.25 -0.29
N ASP A 21 -6.39 0.84 0.71
CA ASP A 21 -6.92 0.39 2.00
C ASP A 21 -7.51 1.56 2.79
N ILE A 22 -6.86 2.73 2.72
CA ILE A 22 -7.27 3.93 3.44
C ILE A 22 -8.55 4.52 2.84
N VAL A 23 -8.62 4.69 1.51
CA VAL A 23 -9.75 5.37 0.83
C VAL A 23 -10.81 4.42 0.29
N GLY A 24 -10.52 3.13 0.20
CA GLY A 24 -11.39 2.11 -0.38
C GLY A 24 -11.37 2.08 -1.91
N GLU A 25 -12.05 1.10 -2.48
CA GLU A 25 -12.06 0.77 -3.91
C GLU A 25 -12.45 1.96 -4.80
N ARG A 26 -13.43 2.77 -4.36
CA ARG A 26 -13.95 3.91 -5.12
C ARG A 26 -12.89 4.91 -5.57
N TYR A 27 -11.90 5.18 -4.71
CA TYR A 27 -10.83 6.15 -4.99
C TYR A 27 -9.45 5.51 -5.09
N GLY A 28 -9.29 4.26 -4.64
CA GLY A 28 -8.00 3.56 -4.63
C GLY A 28 -7.38 3.38 -6.01
N GLU A 29 -8.21 3.29 -7.05
CA GLU A 29 -7.75 3.09 -8.44
C GLU A 29 -7.71 4.39 -9.25
N ARG A 30 -8.59 5.34 -8.94
CA ARG A 30 -8.83 6.55 -9.75
C ARG A 30 -8.11 7.79 -9.21
N VAL A 31 -7.79 7.79 -7.92
CA VAL A 31 -7.09 8.89 -7.26
C VAL A 31 -5.72 8.39 -6.85
N GLN A 32 -4.68 9.14 -7.21
CA GLN A 32 -3.31 8.81 -6.83
C GLN A 32 -2.76 9.89 -5.89
N PRO A 33 -2.34 9.53 -4.67
CA PRO A 33 -1.58 10.46 -3.83
C PRO A 33 -0.23 10.72 -4.48
N GLU A 34 0.17 11.99 -4.56
CA GLU A 34 1.46 12.40 -5.11
C GLU A 34 2.46 12.67 -3.99
N ARG A 35 2.09 13.54 -3.05
CA ARG A 35 2.98 13.99 -1.97
C ARG A 35 2.25 14.65 -0.81
N LEU A 36 2.87 14.62 0.36
CA LEU A 36 2.48 15.40 1.54
C LEU A 36 3.33 16.66 1.63
N ILE A 37 2.68 17.82 1.69
CA ILE A 37 3.32 19.11 1.91
C ILE A 37 3.10 19.52 3.37
N TRP A 38 4.18 19.47 4.14
CA TRP A 38 4.17 19.88 5.55
C TRP A 38 4.39 21.39 5.66
N PRO A 39 3.62 22.11 6.50
CA PRO A 39 3.86 23.53 6.74
C PRO A 39 5.21 23.72 7.46
N ARG A 40 5.94 24.79 7.11
CA ARG A 40 7.15 25.18 7.83
C ARG A 40 6.79 25.55 9.27
N GLN A 41 7.47 24.96 10.24
CA GLN A 41 7.36 25.37 11.64
C GLN A 41 8.41 26.47 11.92
N PRO A 42 8.03 27.55 12.63
CA PRO A 42 9.01 28.47 13.20
C PRO A 42 9.96 27.72 14.13
N GLU A 43 11.25 28.08 14.17
CA GLU A 43 12.26 27.42 15.01
C GLU A 43 11.86 27.36 16.49
N GLU A 44 11.15 28.38 16.97
CA GLU A 44 10.60 28.46 18.33
C GLU A 44 9.63 27.32 18.66
N ALA A 45 8.87 26.82 17.68
CA ALA A 45 7.91 25.72 17.86
C ALA A 45 8.59 24.33 17.82
N VAL A 46 9.86 24.25 17.44
CA VAL A 46 10.65 23.01 17.42
C VAL A 46 11.27 22.73 18.80
N LEU A 47 11.36 23.75 19.66
CA LEU A 47 11.90 23.69 21.02
C LEU A 47 10.84 23.28 22.06
N ALA A 48 9.55 23.36 21.72
CA ALA A 48 8.47 22.82 22.54
C ALA A 48 8.27 21.33 22.21
N ASP A 49 8.78 20.44 23.05
CA ASP A 49 8.65 18.97 22.92
C ASP A 49 7.18 18.50 22.81
N ASP A 50 6.23 19.33 23.25
CA ASP A 50 4.78 19.07 23.26
C ASP A 50 4.00 19.69 22.07
N ALA A 51 4.66 20.36 21.12
CA ALA A 51 3.94 20.95 19.99
C ALA A 51 3.46 19.84 19.02
N ALA A 52 2.17 19.52 19.07
CA ALA A 52 1.53 18.61 18.13
C ALA A 52 1.91 18.98 16.68
N PRO A 53 2.35 18.00 15.86
CA PRO A 53 2.79 18.29 14.51
C PRO A 53 1.63 18.88 13.70
N LYS A 54 1.85 20.04 13.09
CA LYS A 54 0.85 20.65 12.21
C LYS A 54 0.53 19.69 11.05
N PRO A 55 -0.76 19.53 10.70
CA PRO A 55 -1.17 18.58 9.68
C PRO A 55 -0.69 18.99 8.28
N ALA A 56 -0.42 18.01 7.43
CA ALA A 56 0.02 18.21 6.05
C ALA A 56 -1.13 18.55 5.10
N THR A 57 -0.77 19.11 3.94
CA THR A 57 -1.62 19.11 2.75
C THR A 57 -1.25 17.93 1.85
N LEU A 58 -2.19 17.02 1.62
CA LEU A 58 -2.04 15.92 0.68
C LEU A 58 -2.37 16.39 -0.73
N VAL A 59 -1.42 16.27 -1.65
CA VAL A 59 -1.66 16.51 -3.08
C VAL A 59 -2.06 15.19 -3.73
N VAL A 60 -3.20 15.19 -4.43
CA VAL A 60 -3.72 14.03 -5.15
C VAL A 60 -4.02 14.38 -6.60
N HIS A 61 -3.84 13.39 -7.48
CA HIS A 61 -4.13 13.50 -8.89
C HIS A 61 -5.32 12.61 -9.26
N THR A 62 -6.25 13.17 -10.03
CA THR A 62 -7.48 12.47 -10.42
C THR A 62 -8.03 13.00 -11.76
N ASP A 63 -8.87 12.22 -12.44
CA ASP A 63 -9.66 12.67 -13.59
C ASP A 63 -10.77 13.66 -13.18
N GLY A 64 -11.25 14.46 -14.13
CA GLY A 64 -12.24 15.52 -13.89
C GLY A 64 -13.53 15.04 -13.18
N PRO A 65 -14.21 14.00 -13.67
CA PRO A 65 -15.40 13.44 -13.00
C PRO A 65 -15.13 12.99 -11.57
N THR A 66 -14.04 12.26 -11.34
CA THR A 66 -13.68 11.80 -9.99
C THR A 66 -13.29 12.97 -9.08
N ALA A 67 -12.72 14.06 -9.61
CA ALA A 67 -12.39 15.26 -8.82
C ALA A 67 -13.61 15.86 -8.11
N LEU A 68 -14.76 15.91 -8.80
CA LEU A 68 -15.99 16.44 -8.23
C LEU A 68 -16.48 15.58 -7.07
N MET A 69 -16.56 14.26 -7.28
CA MET A 69 -16.98 13.31 -6.25
C MET A 69 -16.03 13.37 -5.04
N LEU A 70 -14.73 13.35 -5.32
CA LEU A 70 -13.69 13.46 -4.31
C LEU A 70 -13.84 14.73 -3.48
N SER A 71 -14.17 15.86 -4.12
CA SER A 71 -14.33 17.17 -3.45
C SER A 71 -15.43 17.16 -2.39
N HIS A 72 -16.54 16.46 -2.66
CA HIS A 72 -17.63 16.32 -1.69
C HIS A 72 -17.29 15.39 -0.53
N GLU A 73 -16.47 14.37 -0.78
CA GLU A 73 -16.11 13.34 0.21
C GLU A 73 -14.74 13.61 0.88
N MET A 74 -14.09 14.74 0.59
CA MET A 74 -12.79 15.12 1.17
C MET A 74 -12.78 15.04 2.70
N PRO A 75 -13.78 15.54 3.45
CA PRO A 75 -13.75 15.51 4.91
C PRO A 75 -13.67 14.08 5.45
N GLN A 76 -14.47 13.17 4.87
CA GLN A 76 -14.51 11.76 5.26
C GLN A 76 -13.19 11.05 4.94
N ILE A 77 -12.57 11.38 3.81
CA ILE A 77 -11.26 10.81 3.45
C ILE A 77 -10.18 11.31 4.40
N ILE A 78 -10.19 12.59 4.78
CA ILE A 78 -9.26 13.15 5.76
C ILE A 78 -9.42 12.44 7.12
N GLU A 79 -10.66 12.22 7.57
CA GLU A 79 -10.94 11.47 8.80
C GLU A 79 -10.39 10.04 8.73
N ARG A 80 -10.63 9.32 7.62
CA ARG A 80 -10.10 7.96 7.42
C ARG A 80 -8.57 7.92 7.41
N ILE A 81 -7.92 8.87 6.75
CA ILE A 81 -6.46 9.00 6.75
C ILE A 81 -5.94 9.21 8.19
N ASN A 82 -6.54 10.14 8.93
CA ASN A 82 -6.10 10.45 10.29
C ASN A 82 -6.41 9.31 11.28
N ALA A 83 -7.51 8.59 11.09
CA ALA A 83 -7.82 7.39 11.86
C ALA A 83 -6.80 6.27 11.59
N PHE A 84 -6.40 6.07 10.33
CA PHE A 84 -5.36 5.11 9.96
C PHE A 84 -4.01 5.43 10.63
N TYR A 85 -3.64 6.71 10.67
CA TYR A 85 -2.40 7.14 11.31
C TYR A 85 -2.47 7.21 12.84
N GLY A 86 -3.65 7.36 13.43
CA GLY A 86 -3.85 7.59 14.86
C GLY A 86 -3.45 8.99 15.33
N TRP A 87 -3.21 9.92 14.41
CA TRP A 87 -2.94 11.34 14.67
C TRP A 87 -3.31 12.18 13.45
N ALA A 88 -3.37 13.51 13.62
CA ALA A 88 -3.73 14.46 12.57
C ALA A 88 -2.61 14.64 11.52
N ALA A 89 -2.42 13.63 10.66
CA ALA A 89 -1.41 13.62 9.61
C ALA A 89 -1.79 14.55 8.44
N VAL A 90 -3.06 14.58 8.06
CA VAL A 90 -3.56 15.37 6.92
C VAL A 90 -4.67 16.30 7.39
N GLY A 91 -4.59 17.56 7.00
CA GLY A 91 -5.59 18.59 7.32
C GLY A 91 -6.26 19.18 6.09
N ARG A 92 -5.68 18.95 4.91
CA ARG A 92 -6.23 19.42 3.64
C ARG A 92 -5.84 18.47 2.52
N ILE A 93 -6.74 18.28 1.56
CA ILE A 93 -6.44 17.63 0.29
C ILE A 93 -6.43 18.70 -0.81
N LYS A 94 -5.43 18.67 -1.68
CA LYS A 94 -5.33 19.51 -2.89
C LYS A 94 -5.47 18.61 -4.10
N ILE A 95 -6.50 18.85 -4.90
CA ILE A 95 -6.76 18.09 -6.12
C ILE A 95 -6.03 18.76 -7.29
N VAL A 96 -5.28 17.97 -8.07
CA VAL A 96 -4.74 18.41 -9.36
C VAL A 96 -5.35 17.51 -10.44
N GLN A 97 -6.06 18.12 -11.37
CA GLN A 97 -6.67 17.39 -12.47
C GLN A 97 -5.62 17.10 -13.54
N ARG A 98 -5.34 15.81 -13.74
CA ARG A 98 -4.44 15.30 -14.78
C ARG A 98 -5.01 13.97 -15.28
N PRO A 99 -4.75 13.59 -16.54
CA PRO A 99 -5.08 12.24 -16.99
C PRO A 99 -4.47 11.21 -16.05
N VAL A 100 -5.31 10.43 -15.37
CA VAL A 100 -4.86 9.36 -14.49
C VAL A 100 -4.63 8.15 -15.36
N ALA A 101 -3.37 7.76 -15.53
CA ALA A 101 -3.10 6.40 -15.99
C ALA A 101 -3.66 5.46 -14.92
N ALA A 102 -4.65 4.64 -15.28
CA ALA A 102 -5.18 3.62 -14.37
C ALA A 102 -4.01 2.87 -13.75
N ARG A 103 -3.98 2.77 -12.41
CA ARG A 103 -2.92 2.03 -11.71
C ARG A 103 -2.90 0.63 -12.30
N ALA A 104 -1.81 0.30 -13.02
CA ALA A 104 -1.65 -1.04 -13.54
C ALA A 104 -1.62 -1.98 -12.33
N HIS A 105 -2.65 -2.78 -12.16
CA HIS A 105 -2.62 -3.86 -11.19
C HIS A 105 -1.37 -4.68 -11.50
N PRO A 106 -0.47 -4.93 -10.53
CA PRO A 106 0.63 -5.84 -10.76
C PRO A 106 -0.02 -7.15 -11.18
N ARG A 107 0.06 -7.48 -12.46
CA ARG A 107 -0.51 -8.71 -12.99
C ARG A 107 0.10 -9.82 -12.16
N ARG A 108 -0.74 -10.61 -11.50
CA ARG A 108 -0.28 -11.77 -10.76
C ARG A 108 0.62 -12.55 -11.70
N LYS A 109 1.91 -12.65 -11.38
CA LYS A 109 2.86 -13.38 -12.22
C LYS A 109 2.31 -14.78 -12.37
N VAL A 110 1.99 -15.16 -13.61
CA VAL A 110 1.57 -16.51 -13.93
C VAL A 110 2.80 -17.37 -13.67
N LEU A 111 2.74 -18.19 -12.62
CA LEU A 111 3.82 -19.09 -12.30
C LEU A 111 3.83 -20.21 -13.35
N PRO A 112 5.01 -20.56 -13.91
CA PRO A 112 5.10 -21.66 -14.85
C PRO A 112 4.66 -22.98 -14.19
N PRO A 113 3.98 -23.88 -14.91
CA PRO A 113 3.66 -25.20 -14.37
C PRO A 113 4.94 -25.97 -14.05
N LEU A 114 4.85 -26.91 -13.11
CA LEU A 114 5.95 -27.82 -12.84
C LEU A 114 6.15 -28.75 -14.03
N THR A 115 7.39 -29.11 -14.29
CA THR A 115 7.72 -30.19 -15.21
C THR A 115 7.45 -31.53 -14.51
N GLY A 116 7.15 -32.58 -15.28
CA GLY A 116 6.89 -33.91 -14.70
C GLY A 116 8.05 -34.46 -13.84
N ALA A 117 9.29 -34.05 -14.13
CA ALA A 117 10.45 -34.40 -13.31
C ALA A 117 10.45 -33.69 -11.93
N GLU A 118 9.93 -32.47 -11.85
CA GLU A 118 9.81 -31.71 -10.60
C GLU A 118 8.66 -32.20 -9.75
N GLU A 119 7.52 -32.53 -10.37
CA GLU A 119 6.39 -33.15 -9.68
C GLU A 119 6.80 -34.49 -9.07
N LYS A 120 7.51 -35.33 -9.83
CA LYS A 120 8.00 -36.61 -9.34
C LYS A 120 8.99 -36.45 -8.18
N LYS A 121 9.94 -35.52 -8.27
CA LYS A 121 10.86 -35.22 -7.16
C LYS A 121 10.14 -34.69 -5.91
N LEU A 122 9.05 -33.93 -6.09
CA LEU A 122 8.24 -33.44 -4.98
C LEU A 122 7.47 -34.60 -4.33
N ASP A 123 6.87 -35.49 -5.13
CA ASP A 123 6.18 -36.67 -4.63
C ASP A 123 7.13 -37.65 -3.92
N ASP A 124 8.33 -37.86 -4.45
CA ASP A 124 9.36 -38.70 -3.82
C ASP A 124 9.74 -38.16 -2.42
N LYS A 125 9.87 -36.83 -2.28
CA LYS A 125 10.14 -36.18 -0.98
C LYS A 125 8.96 -36.25 -0.01
N LEU A 126 7.74 -36.43 -0.51
CA LEU A 126 6.51 -36.49 0.28
C LEU A 126 6.04 -37.93 0.56
N SER A 127 6.75 -38.93 0.04
CA SER A 127 6.44 -40.35 0.20
C SER A 127 6.42 -40.83 1.66
N GLY A 128 7.25 -40.22 2.53
CA GLY A 128 7.37 -40.59 3.94
C GLY A 128 6.28 -40.08 4.88
N PHE A 129 5.30 -39.30 4.38
CA PHE A 129 4.21 -38.78 5.21
C PHE A 129 2.99 -39.69 5.11
N GLU A 130 2.53 -40.27 6.22
CA GLU A 130 1.36 -41.16 6.25
C GLU A 130 0.02 -40.42 6.14
N HIS A 131 -0.01 -39.14 6.52
CA HIS A 131 -1.25 -38.36 6.58
C HIS A 131 -1.53 -37.64 5.26
N ASP A 132 -2.55 -38.09 4.53
CA ASP A 132 -2.88 -37.55 3.18
C ASP A 132 -3.21 -36.06 3.17
N GLY A 133 -3.89 -35.55 4.20
CA GLY A 133 -4.18 -34.12 4.35
C GLY A 133 -2.91 -33.27 4.41
N LEU A 134 -1.90 -33.70 5.18
CA LEU A 134 -0.62 -33.02 5.29
C LEU A 134 0.18 -33.14 3.98
N ARG A 135 0.20 -34.33 3.39
CA ARG A 135 0.86 -34.60 2.10
C ARG A 135 0.32 -33.67 1.00
N ASN A 136 -1.00 -33.52 0.91
CA ASN A 136 -1.65 -32.63 -0.06
C ASN A 136 -1.35 -31.15 0.20
N ALA A 137 -1.36 -30.72 1.46
CA ALA A 137 -0.99 -29.36 1.83
C ALA A 137 0.46 -29.03 1.46
N LEU A 138 1.38 -29.96 1.75
CA LEU A 138 2.80 -29.82 1.41
C LEU A 138 3.05 -29.91 -0.11
N LYS A 139 2.32 -30.74 -0.85
CA LYS A 139 2.39 -30.79 -2.31
C LYS A 139 1.94 -29.47 -2.93
N LYS A 140 0.84 -28.88 -2.42
CA LYS A 140 0.35 -27.57 -2.85
C LYS A 140 1.33 -26.44 -2.53
N LEU A 141 1.97 -26.47 -1.35
CA LEU A 141 2.98 -25.48 -0.99
C LEU A 141 4.26 -25.65 -1.83
N GLY A 142 4.77 -26.87 -1.91
CA GLY A 142 6.01 -27.20 -2.62
C GLY A 142 5.95 -26.84 -4.11
N SER A 143 4.81 -27.12 -4.76
CA SER A 143 4.58 -26.70 -6.15
C SER A 143 4.64 -25.18 -6.33
N GLN A 144 4.02 -24.40 -5.43
CA GLN A 144 4.07 -22.93 -5.51
C GLN A 144 5.48 -22.37 -5.28
N VAL A 145 6.26 -22.98 -4.37
CA VAL A 145 7.64 -22.55 -4.09
C VAL A 145 8.56 -22.82 -5.28
N ILE A 146 8.53 -24.03 -5.85
CA ILE A 146 9.34 -24.41 -7.02
C ILE A 146 9.01 -23.51 -8.22
N ALA A 147 7.72 -23.27 -8.47
CA ALA A 147 7.29 -22.42 -9.57
C ALA A 147 7.70 -20.94 -9.37
N ARG A 148 7.76 -20.45 -8.12
CA ARG A 148 8.22 -19.10 -7.79
C ARG A 148 9.73 -18.94 -7.93
N GLU A 149 10.51 -19.95 -7.54
CA GLU A 149 11.97 -19.96 -7.72
C GLU A 149 12.34 -19.88 -9.21
N LYS A 150 11.63 -20.64 -10.06
CA LYS A 150 11.75 -20.55 -11.52
C LYS A 150 11.43 -19.17 -12.08
N ALA A 151 10.36 -18.53 -11.59
CA ALA A 151 9.95 -17.20 -12.05
C ALA A 151 10.88 -16.07 -11.56
N SER A 152 11.81 -16.36 -10.65
CA SER A 152 12.79 -15.41 -10.11
C SER A 152 14.19 -15.54 -10.75
N LYS A 153 14.40 -16.57 -11.58
CA LYS A 153 15.66 -16.86 -12.27
C LYS A 153 15.56 -16.46 -13.73
#